data_AF-A0A1B1AKB3-F1
#
_entry.id   AF-A0A1B1AKB3-F1
#
_cell.length_a   1.000
_cell.length_b   1.000
_cell.length_c   1.000
_cell.angle_alpha   90.00
_cell.angle_beta   90.00
_cell.angle_gamma   90.00
#
_symmetry.space_group_name_H-M   'P 1'
#
loop_
_entity.id
_entity.type
_entity.pdbx_description
1 polymer ?
#
loop_
_entity_poly.entity_id
_entity_poly.type
_entity_poly.pdbx_seq_one_letter_code
_entity_poly.pdbx_strand_id
1 'polypeptide(L)'
;MSRLIGKLASLVLSVVTLAPIVLAFSWTLAQPARAATVNDLVGDWATPGLGAVVRLSSCTDARERLCGRLIWAWDTSRVPRSAIGVEMLRDFMWRDNAWVGGEVYNLEDGRTYSGSIRPDGEVLHLRGCAGPFCQTQVWRRLSSIPRPTFP
;
A
#
# COMPACT_ATOMS: atom_id res chain seq x y z
N MET A 1 -25.90 -7.94 -47.98
CA MET A 1 -25.92 -9.41 -47.84
C MET A 1 -24.91 -10.00 -48.80
N SER A 2 -23.87 -10.64 -48.24
CA SER A 2 -23.02 -11.70 -48.82
C SER A 2 -22.16 -11.38 -50.06
N ARG A 3 -20.82 -11.34 -49.90
CA ARG A 3 -19.90 -12.46 -50.17
C ARG A 3 -18.42 -12.05 -50.02
N LEU A 4 -17.73 -12.71 -49.08
CA LEU A 4 -16.35 -13.27 -49.11
C LEU A 4 -15.18 -12.36 -49.57
N ILE A 5 -14.21 -11.98 -48.73
CA ILE A 5 -13.08 -12.79 -48.19
C ILE A 5 -12.31 -13.54 -49.29
N GLY A 6 -11.07 -13.11 -49.57
CA GLY A 6 -10.00 -14.04 -50.00
C GLY A 6 -8.97 -13.54 -51.02
N LYS A 7 -7.76 -13.28 -50.52
CA LYS A 7 -6.44 -13.54 -51.13
C LYS A 7 -6.07 -12.82 -52.43
N LEU A 8 -5.07 -11.94 -52.35
CA LEU A 8 -3.96 -11.98 -53.30
C LEU A 8 -2.64 -11.90 -52.54
N ALA A 9 -1.92 -13.01 -52.63
CA ALA A 9 -0.59 -13.21 -52.10
C ALA A 9 0.46 -12.53 -52.99
N SER A 10 1.55 -12.12 -52.34
CA SER A 10 2.92 -12.05 -52.83
C SER A 10 3.18 -11.61 -54.29
N LEU A 11 3.66 -10.38 -54.44
CA LEU A 11 4.61 -10.04 -55.50
C LEU A 11 5.95 -9.71 -54.86
N VAL A 12 6.95 -10.47 -55.28
CA VAL A 12 8.29 -10.56 -54.71
C VAL A 12 9.24 -9.72 -55.57
N LEU A 13 10.17 -9.05 -54.88
CA LEU A 13 11.48 -8.55 -55.35
C LEU A 13 11.53 -7.33 -56.30
N SER A 14 11.92 -6.19 -55.71
CA SER A 14 13.01 -5.36 -56.23
C SER A 14 13.89 -4.97 -55.04
N VAL A 15 15.03 -5.66 -54.90
CA VAL A 15 16.09 -5.29 -53.95
C VAL A 15 16.76 -4.04 -54.49
N VAL A 16 16.40 -2.88 -53.95
CA VAL A 16 17.20 -1.65 -54.09
C VAL A 16 17.97 -1.50 -52.79
N THR A 17 19.26 -1.81 -52.81
CA THR A 17 20.17 -1.60 -51.68
C THR A 17 20.41 -0.11 -51.49
N LEU A 18 19.50 0.55 -50.79
CA LEU A 18 19.74 1.83 -50.14
C LEU A 18 20.05 1.53 -48.67
N ALA A 19 21.28 1.80 -48.25
CA ALA A 19 21.70 1.66 -46.86
C ALA A 19 20.73 2.46 -45.96
N PRO A 20 20.01 1.84 -45.01
CA PRO A 20 19.16 2.58 -44.11
C PRO A 20 20.08 3.31 -43.14
N ILE A 21 20.14 4.64 -43.25
CA ILE A 21 20.52 5.49 -42.12
C ILE A 21 19.42 5.26 -41.09
N VAL A 22 19.64 4.30 -40.19
CA VAL A 22 18.75 4.02 -39.07
C VAL A 22 18.88 5.20 -38.11
N LEU A 23 18.06 6.23 -38.32
CA LEU A 23 17.76 7.22 -37.30
C LEU A 23 17.07 6.46 -36.16
N ALA A 24 17.86 6.03 -35.17
CA ALA A 24 17.37 5.41 -33.96
C ALA A 24 16.56 6.46 -33.18
N PHE A 25 15.27 6.50 -33.46
CA PHE A 25 14.30 7.35 -32.78
C PHE A 25 14.08 6.74 -31.39
N SER A 26 14.93 7.09 -30.43
CA SER A 26 14.85 6.62 -29.05
C SER A 26 13.60 7.19 -28.38
N TRP A 27 12.50 6.44 -28.43
CA TRP A 27 11.32 6.67 -27.59
C TRP A 27 11.69 6.38 -26.13
N THR A 28 12.17 7.41 -25.42
CA THR A 28 12.11 7.41 -23.95
C THR A 28 10.65 7.47 -23.54
N LEU A 29 10.05 6.30 -23.32
CA LEU A 29 8.75 6.18 -22.68
C LEU A 29 8.89 6.71 -21.24
N ALA A 30 8.41 7.92 -20.98
CA ALA A 30 8.25 8.42 -19.63
C ALA A 30 7.28 7.49 -18.90
N GLN A 31 7.79 6.71 -17.95
CA GLN A 31 6.96 5.82 -17.15
C GLN A 31 6.11 6.67 -16.19
N PRO A 32 4.77 6.49 -16.16
CA PRO A 32 3.95 7.20 -15.20
C PRO A 32 4.32 6.74 -13.78
N ALA A 33 4.41 7.69 -12.85
CA ALA A 33 4.56 7.36 -11.43
C ALA A 33 3.34 6.56 -10.97
N ARG A 34 3.55 5.36 -10.43
CA ARG A 34 2.46 4.56 -9.85
C ARG A 34 2.01 5.20 -8.54
N ALA A 35 0.71 5.49 -8.45
CA ALA A 35 0.08 5.74 -7.16
C ALA A 35 0.15 4.46 -6.31
N ALA A 36 0.44 4.60 -5.02
CA ALA A 36 0.30 3.48 -4.12
C ALA A 36 -1.19 3.11 -4.01
N THR A 37 -1.45 1.83 -3.94
CA THR A 37 -2.77 1.23 -3.78
C THR A 37 -2.87 0.63 -2.40
N VAL A 38 -4.10 0.34 -1.94
CA VAL A 38 -4.32 -0.35 -0.66
C VAL A 38 -3.48 -1.64 -0.60
N ASN A 39 -3.38 -2.36 -1.71
CA ASN A 39 -2.64 -3.62 -1.83
C ASN A 39 -1.15 -3.51 -1.44
N ASP A 40 -0.52 -2.34 -1.57
CA ASP A 40 0.89 -2.15 -1.23
C ASP A 40 1.11 -2.18 0.29
N LEU A 41 0.09 -1.77 1.07
CA LEU A 41 0.13 -1.73 2.53
C LEU A 41 -0.63 -2.87 3.22
N VAL A 42 -1.46 -3.63 2.50
CA VAL A 42 -2.13 -4.81 3.05
C VAL A 42 -1.11 -5.75 3.70
N GLY A 43 -1.46 -6.25 4.88
CA GLY A 43 -0.63 -7.18 5.64
C GLY A 43 -0.59 -6.89 7.14
N ASP A 44 0.29 -7.59 7.84
CA ASP A 44 0.43 -7.49 9.28
C ASP A 44 1.60 -6.58 9.64
N TRP A 45 1.35 -5.60 10.51
CA TRP A 45 2.30 -4.56 10.89
C TRP A 45 2.51 -4.55 12.40
N ALA A 46 3.77 -4.63 12.80
CA ALA A 46 4.20 -4.53 14.18
C ALA A 46 4.34 -3.06 14.59
N THR A 47 3.72 -2.71 15.71
CA THR A 47 3.92 -1.41 16.37
C THR A 47 5.31 -1.35 17.04
N PRO A 48 5.77 -0.17 17.51
CA PRO A 48 7.07 -0.05 18.16
C PRO A 48 7.25 -1.05 19.31
N GLY A 49 8.43 -1.66 19.38
CA GLY A 49 8.75 -2.66 20.41
C GLY A 49 7.95 -3.97 20.28
N LEU A 50 7.27 -4.21 19.15
CA LEU A 50 6.34 -5.33 18.98
C LEU A 50 5.26 -5.32 20.08
N GLY A 51 4.76 -4.14 20.44
CA GLY A 51 3.73 -4.02 21.48
C GLY A 51 2.36 -4.53 21.02
N ALA A 52 2.09 -4.44 19.73
CA ALA A 52 0.90 -4.93 19.08
C ALA A 52 1.18 -5.28 17.61
N VAL A 53 0.30 -6.09 17.03
CA VAL A 53 0.26 -6.35 15.61
C VAL A 53 -1.11 -5.92 15.08
N VAL A 54 -1.09 -5.07 14.06
CA VAL A 54 -2.27 -4.53 13.39
C VAL A 54 -2.27 -5.03 11.95
N ARG A 55 -3.39 -5.65 11.54
CA ARG A 55 -3.62 -6.05 10.16
C ARG A 55 -4.21 -4.89 9.39
N LEU A 56 -3.49 -4.42 8.38
CA LEU A 56 -3.99 -3.45 7.41
C LEU A 56 -4.71 -4.17 6.26
N SER A 57 -5.86 -3.63 5.88
CA SER A 57 -6.69 -4.14 4.78
C SER A 57 -7.51 -3.01 4.14
N SER A 58 -8.18 -3.30 3.04
CA SER A 58 -9.30 -2.47 2.59
C SER A 58 -10.36 -2.37 3.68
N CYS A 59 -11.03 -1.22 3.77
CA CYS A 59 -12.22 -1.07 4.60
C CYS A 59 -13.38 -1.90 4.01
N THR A 60 -14.27 -2.39 4.87
CA THR A 60 -15.40 -3.27 4.47
C THR A 60 -16.33 -2.58 3.47
N ASP A 61 -16.69 -1.33 3.75
CA ASP A 61 -17.68 -0.57 2.97
C ASP A 61 -17.06 0.35 1.90
N ALA A 62 -15.73 0.46 1.88
CA ALA A 62 -14.99 1.33 0.95
C ALA A 62 -13.63 0.69 0.60
N ARG A 63 -13.58 -0.04 -0.52
CA ARG A 63 -12.42 -0.90 -0.85
C ARG A 63 -11.15 -0.13 -1.18
N GLU A 64 -11.31 1.12 -1.61
CA GLU A 64 -10.25 2.08 -1.91
C GLU A 64 -9.70 2.78 -0.66
N ARG A 65 -10.37 2.64 0.50
CA ARG A 65 -9.90 3.16 1.78
C ARG A 65 -9.11 2.09 2.52
N LEU A 66 -8.10 2.54 3.26
CA LEU A 66 -7.27 1.70 4.10
C LEU A 66 -7.81 1.71 5.54
N CYS A 67 -8.00 0.52 6.09
CA CYS A 67 -8.41 0.28 7.47
C CYS A 67 -7.41 -0.65 8.15
N GLY A 68 -7.44 -0.69 9.48
CA GLY A 68 -6.50 -1.46 10.28
C GLY A 68 -7.14 -2.02 11.53
N ARG A 69 -6.92 -3.31 11.79
CA ARG A 69 -7.53 -4.05 12.90
C ARG A 69 -6.48 -4.67 13.81
N LEU A 70 -6.66 -4.56 15.12
CA LEU A 70 -5.77 -5.22 16.07
C LEU A 70 -5.92 -6.74 15.95
N ILE A 71 -4.83 -7.47 15.77
CA ILE A 71 -4.85 -8.95 15.72
C ILE A 71 -4.08 -9.60 16.87
N TRP A 72 -3.17 -8.87 17.51
CA TRP A 72 -2.41 -9.35 18.67
C TRP A 72 -1.86 -8.16 19.48
N ALA A 73 -1.72 -8.33 20.79
CA ALA A 73 -1.10 -7.36 21.70
C ALA A 73 -0.26 -8.08 22.75
N TRP A 74 0.86 -7.48 23.16
CA TRP A 74 1.79 -8.06 24.13
C TRP A 74 1.26 -7.92 25.57
N ASP A 75 0.78 -6.73 25.93
CA ASP A 75 0.35 -6.38 27.28
C ASP A 75 -1.17 -6.34 27.36
N THR A 76 -1.72 -7.43 27.88
CA THR A 76 -3.17 -7.57 28.03
C THR A 76 -3.75 -6.74 29.19
N SER A 77 -2.91 -6.12 30.03
CA SER A 77 -3.35 -5.22 31.10
C SER A 77 -3.69 -3.82 30.57
N ARG A 78 -3.01 -3.40 29.49
CA ARG A 78 -3.29 -2.13 28.78
C ARG A 78 -4.29 -2.31 27.64
N VAL A 79 -4.20 -3.43 26.94
CA VAL A 79 -5.08 -3.77 25.82
C VAL A 79 -5.86 -5.03 26.17
N PRO A 80 -7.14 -4.94 26.58
CA PRO A 80 -7.89 -6.11 26.99
C PRO A 80 -8.04 -7.09 25.82
N ARG A 81 -8.11 -8.40 26.11
CA ARG A 81 -8.25 -9.43 25.06
C ARG A 81 -9.50 -9.23 24.18
N SER A 82 -10.54 -8.62 24.71
CA SER A 82 -11.75 -8.24 23.96
C SER A 82 -11.48 -7.17 22.89
N ALA A 83 -10.36 -6.44 22.97
CA ALA A 83 -9.96 -5.48 21.96
C ALA A 83 -9.35 -6.14 20.71
N ILE A 84 -9.00 -7.42 20.76
CA ILE A 84 -8.57 -8.15 19.57
C ILE A 84 -9.72 -8.16 18.57
N GLY A 85 -9.43 -7.77 17.34
CA GLY A 85 -10.42 -7.58 16.30
C GLY A 85 -11.03 -6.18 16.27
N VAL A 86 -10.69 -5.27 17.18
CA VAL A 86 -11.18 -3.88 17.10
C VAL A 86 -10.46 -3.14 15.97
N GLU A 87 -11.23 -2.36 15.22
CA GLU A 87 -10.71 -1.50 14.15
C GLU A 87 -10.08 -0.24 14.75
N MET A 88 -8.75 -0.16 14.63
CA MET A 88 -7.93 0.94 15.15
C MET A 88 -7.74 2.04 14.11
N LEU A 89 -7.66 1.71 12.83
CA LEU A 89 -7.41 2.66 11.76
C LEU A 89 -8.60 2.68 10.82
N ARG A 90 -9.14 3.88 10.53
CA ARG A 90 -10.36 4.05 9.74
C ARG A 90 -10.17 5.06 8.62
N ASP A 91 -10.80 4.80 7.47
CA ASP A 91 -11.06 5.76 6.40
C ASP A 91 -9.84 6.49 5.80
N PHE A 92 -8.68 5.86 5.80
CA PHE A 92 -7.49 6.45 5.21
C PHE A 92 -7.57 6.46 3.67
N MET A 93 -7.26 7.60 3.06
CA MET A 93 -7.31 7.79 1.60
C MET A 93 -5.93 8.18 1.03
N TRP A 94 -5.54 7.59 -0.09
CA TRP A 94 -4.27 7.92 -0.75
C TRP A 94 -4.30 9.31 -1.41
N ARG A 95 -3.44 10.23 -0.94
CA ARG A 95 -3.20 11.57 -1.50
C ARG A 95 -1.76 12.01 -1.21
N ASP A 96 -1.10 12.66 -2.16
CA ASP A 96 0.24 13.28 -1.96
C ASP A 96 1.30 12.35 -1.34
N ASN A 97 1.39 11.12 -1.86
CA ASN A 97 2.31 10.08 -1.39
C ASN A 97 2.10 9.67 0.08
N ALA A 98 0.88 9.83 0.60
CA ALA A 98 0.49 9.44 1.93
C ALA A 98 -0.95 8.94 1.94
N TRP A 99 -1.28 8.17 2.96
CA TRP A 99 -2.66 7.93 3.33
C TRP A 99 -3.08 8.97 4.36
N VAL A 100 -4.12 9.74 4.08
CA VAL A 100 -4.51 10.90 4.88
C VAL A 100 -6.02 10.91 5.12
N GLY A 101 -6.48 11.77 6.03
CA GLY A 101 -7.90 11.97 6.32
C GLY A 101 -8.54 10.85 7.13
N GLY A 102 -7.74 9.87 7.56
CA GLY A 102 -8.21 8.77 8.39
C GLY A 102 -8.21 9.10 9.88
N GLU A 103 -8.68 8.15 10.66
CA GLU A 103 -8.76 8.21 12.11
C GLU A 103 -7.98 7.07 12.77
N VAL A 104 -7.41 7.35 13.94
CA VAL A 104 -6.67 6.41 14.78
C VAL A 104 -7.38 6.30 16.13
N TYR A 105 -8.02 5.17 16.39
CA TYR A 105 -8.55 4.82 17.69
C TYR A 105 -7.45 4.19 18.55
N ASN A 106 -7.13 4.83 19.67
CA ASN A 106 -6.17 4.32 20.64
C ASN A 106 -6.91 3.47 21.69
N LEU A 107 -6.51 2.21 21.80
CA LEU A 107 -7.11 1.24 22.71
C LEU A 107 -6.67 1.43 24.17
N GLU A 108 -5.55 2.11 24.41
CA GLU A 108 -5.02 2.35 25.77
C GLU A 108 -5.80 3.46 26.50
N ASP A 109 -6.25 4.49 25.78
CA ASP A 109 -6.98 5.64 26.35
C ASP A 109 -8.44 5.74 25.89
N GLY A 110 -8.85 4.93 24.92
CA GLY A 110 -10.21 4.91 24.38
C GLY A 110 -10.57 6.15 23.54
N ARG A 111 -9.59 6.90 23.04
CA ARG A 111 -9.81 8.14 22.26
C ARG A 111 -9.50 7.94 20.78
N THR A 112 -10.08 8.79 19.95
CA THR A 112 -9.84 8.83 18.50
C THR A 112 -9.06 10.09 18.13
N TYR A 113 -8.08 9.94 17.24
CA TYR A 113 -7.18 10.97 16.76
C TYR A 113 -7.24 11.06 15.24
N SER A 114 -6.95 12.23 14.65
CA SER A 114 -6.76 12.30 13.20
C SER A 114 -5.44 11.65 12.80
N GLY A 115 -5.44 10.99 11.65
CA GLY A 115 -4.36 10.10 11.23
C GLY A 115 -3.78 10.40 9.86
N SER A 116 -2.48 10.16 9.70
CA SER A 116 -1.85 9.95 8.40
C SER A 116 -0.84 8.81 8.43
N ILE A 117 -0.69 8.10 7.32
CA ILE A 117 0.28 7.00 7.14
C ILE A 117 1.16 7.32 5.94
N ARG A 118 2.47 7.35 6.14
CA ARG A 118 3.44 7.43 5.04
C ARG A 118 4.16 6.08 4.90
N PRO A 119 3.98 5.36 3.77
CA PRO A 119 4.74 4.15 3.50
C PRO A 119 6.21 4.47 3.19
N ASP A 120 7.13 3.63 3.67
CA ASP A 120 8.56 3.66 3.38
C ASP A 120 9.11 2.22 3.31
N GLY A 121 8.80 1.52 2.21
CA GLY A 121 9.16 0.11 2.02
C GLY A 121 8.54 -0.83 3.04
N GLU A 122 9.38 -1.48 3.86
CA GLU A 122 8.97 -2.40 4.94
C GLU A 122 8.62 -1.67 6.26
N VAL A 123 8.63 -0.34 6.21
CA VAL A 123 8.32 0.55 7.31
C VAL A 123 7.14 1.43 6.92
N LEU A 124 6.34 1.84 7.90
CA LEU A 124 5.40 2.95 7.73
C LEU A 124 5.49 3.91 8.92
N HIS A 125 5.24 5.17 8.63
CA HIS A 125 5.13 6.23 9.63
C HIS A 125 3.65 6.52 9.86
N LEU A 126 3.12 6.07 11.00
CA LEU A 126 1.76 6.41 11.44
C LEU A 126 1.83 7.66 12.32
N ARG A 127 1.20 8.74 11.87
CA ARG A 127 1.07 9.98 12.64
C ARG A 127 -0.35 10.11 13.15
N GLY A 128 -0.51 10.31 14.45
CA GLY A 128 -1.77 10.62 15.12
C GLY A 128 -1.73 12.03 15.72
N CYS A 129 -2.81 12.80 15.58
CA CYS A 129 -2.90 14.17 16.08
C CYS A 129 -4.14 14.42 16.96
N ALA A 130 -3.93 15.12 18.07
CA ALA A 130 -4.95 15.70 18.94
C ALA A 130 -4.94 17.22 18.76
N GLY A 131 -5.71 17.72 17.79
CA GLY A 131 -5.64 19.14 17.41
C GLY A 131 -4.24 19.50 16.88
N PRO A 132 -3.54 20.51 17.45
CA PRO A 132 -2.21 20.92 16.98
C PRO A 132 -1.08 19.98 17.41
N PHE A 133 -1.33 19.09 18.38
CA PHE A 133 -0.31 18.20 18.91
C PHE A 133 -0.34 16.86 18.18
N CYS A 134 0.81 16.44 17.65
CA CYS A 134 0.92 15.21 16.88
C CYS A 134 2.07 14.35 17.39
N GLN A 135 1.89 13.04 17.32
CA GLN A 135 2.92 12.04 17.59
C GLN A 135 3.05 11.12 16.38
N THR A 136 4.25 10.62 16.12
CA THR A 136 4.51 9.70 15.01
C THR A 136 5.13 8.42 15.55
N GLN A 137 4.55 7.30 15.15
CA GLN A 137 5.08 5.97 15.40
C GLN A 137 5.63 5.38 14.10
N VAL A 138 6.65 4.56 14.25
CA VAL A 138 7.27 3.83 13.14
C VAL A 138 6.89 2.37 13.29
N TRP A 139 6.10 1.86 12.35
CA TRP A 139 5.67 0.47 12.33
C TRP A 139 6.48 -0.30 11.29
N ARG A 140 6.67 -1.59 11.53
CA ARG A 140 7.41 -2.48 10.63
C ARG A 140 6.53 -3.60 10.15
N ARG A 141 6.66 -3.99 8.89
CA ARG A 141 5.97 -5.17 8.39
C ARG A 141 6.39 -6.38 9.21
N LEU A 142 5.45 -7.17 9.70
CA LEU A 142 5.75 -8.29 10.59
C LEU A 142 6.67 -9.32 9.93
N SER A 143 6.52 -9.54 8.63
CA SER A 143 7.36 -10.47 7.85
C SER A 143 8.81 -10.00 7.69
N SER A 144 9.11 -8.72 7.86
CA SER A 144 10.48 -8.20 7.75
C SER A 144 11.27 -8.26 9.06
N ILE A 145 10.62 -8.62 10.18
CA ILE A 145 11.27 -8.77 11.49
C ILE A 145 11.94 -10.15 11.56
N PRO A 146 13.28 -10.22 11.75
CA PRO A 146 13.97 -11.49 11.92
C PRO A 146 13.44 -12.25 13.14
N ARG A 147 13.11 -13.54 12.96
CA ARG A 147 12.73 -14.41 14.06
C ARG A 147 13.99 -15.01 14.70
N PRO A 148 14.13 -14.99 16.03
CA PRO A 148 15.19 -15.74 16.69
C PRO A 148 15.07 -17.23 16.32
N THR A 149 16.09 -17.75 15.66
CA THR A 149 16.26 -19.19 15.46
C THR A 149 17.06 -19.71 16.64
N PHE A 150 16.45 -20.57 17.45
CA PHE A 150 17.18 -21.28 18.50
C PHE A 150 17.81 -22.54 17.89
N PRO A 151 19.11 -22.82 18.16
CA PRO A 151 19.77 -24.05 17.73
C PRO A 151 19.24 -25.28 18.48
#